data_AF-A0A6A6DDI1-F1
#
_entry.id   AF-A0A6A6DDI1-F1
#
_cell.length_a   1.000
_cell.length_b   1.000
_cell.length_c   1.000
_cell.angle_alpha   90.00
_cell.angle_beta   90.00
_cell.angle_gamma   90.00
#
_symmetry.space_group_name_H-M   'P 1'
#
loop_
_entity.id
_entity.type
_entity.pdbx_description
1 polymer ?
#
loop_
_entity_poly.entity_id
_entity_poly.type
_entity_poly.pdbx_seq_one_letter_code
_entity_poly.pdbx_strand_id
1 'polypeptide(L)'
;MRGDLALVKSCWLTITVNPKVRANQIIPVVVGGPQDTFAPNSVVAAVGDVIQFQFSNGNHTATQSTADAACTPMDGGVNSGHIPFQDGQTDVGTFNMPVTSTDPMFIYCATGPHCQEGQVMVINPANAQQVVDYVKASQATNASVDGTGVVGGTVGKISLDTAAFVPALAQQAAPPPPA
;
A
#
# COMPACT_ATOMS: atom_id res chain seq x y z
N MET A 1 37.23 48.62 -43.63
CA MET A 1 36.86 49.55 -42.53
C MET A 1 35.43 50.00 -42.81
N ARG A 2 34.37 49.73 -42.04
CA ARG A 2 34.12 49.12 -40.73
C ARG A 2 32.78 48.38 -40.88
N GLY A 3 32.64 47.19 -40.29
CA GLY A 3 31.39 46.44 -40.29
C GLY A 3 30.47 46.94 -39.17
N ASP A 4 29.21 47.18 -39.49
CA ASP A 4 28.15 47.50 -38.54
C ASP A 4 27.68 46.23 -37.83
N LEU A 5 27.96 46.15 -36.53
CA LEU A 5 27.51 45.07 -35.66
C LEU A 5 26.11 45.44 -35.15
N ALA A 6 25.07 44.90 -35.78
CA ALA A 6 23.70 45.00 -35.31
C ALA A 6 23.54 44.17 -34.02
N LEU A 7 23.29 44.86 -32.91
CA LEU A 7 23.04 44.29 -31.59
C LEU A 7 21.66 43.62 -31.57
N VAL A 8 21.63 42.29 -31.62
CA VAL A 8 20.40 41.51 -31.44
C VAL A 8 20.05 41.53 -29.94
N LYS A 9 19.10 42.39 -29.55
CA LYS A 9 18.55 42.40 -28.18
C LYS A 9 17.65 41.18 -27.99
N SER A 10 18.20 40.12 -27.40
CA SER A 10 17.44 38.95 -26.95
C SER A 10 16.46 39.36 -25.85
N CYS A 11 15.17 39.30 -26.17
CA CYS A 11 14.08 39.46 -25.21
C CYS A 11 13.89 38.13 -24.47
N TRP A 12 14.44 38.03 -23.26
CA TRP A 12 14.21 36.87 -22.40
C TRP A 12 12.78 36.94 -21.85
N LEU A 13 11.91 36.07 -22.35
CA LEU A 13 10.59 35.85 -21.76
C LEU A 13 10.80 35.11 -20.44
N THR A 14 10.57 35.77 -19.31
CA THR A 14 10.64 35.14 -17.99
C THR A 14 9.43 34.22 -17.83
N ILE A 15 9.63 32.91 -17.93
CA ILE A 15 8.59 31.93 -17.60
C ILE A 15 8.49 31.88 -16.07
N THR A 16 7.45 32.51 -15.52
CA THR A 16 7.09 32.32 -14.10
C THR A 16 6.55 30.91 -13.93
N VAL A 17 7.37 30.01 -13.40
CA VAL A 17 6.92 28.67 -13.00
C VAL A 17 6.20 28.83 -11.66
N ASN A 18 4.87 28.77 -11.65
CA ASN A 18 4.12 28.64 -10.41
C ASN A 18 4.23 27.18 -9.95
N PRO A 19 4.95 26.87 -8.85
CA PRO A 19 5.00 25.50 -8.34
C PRO A 19 3.58 25.13 -7.88
N LYS A 20 2.95 24.17 -8.58
CA LYS A 20 1.71 23.56 -8.10
C LYS A 20 2.07 22.79 -6.82
N VAL A 21 1.70 23.32 -5.67
CA VAL A 21 1.78 22.58 -4.40
C VAL A 21 0.83 21.39 -4.52
N ARG A 22 1.37 20.18 -4.45
CA ARG A 22 0.57 18.95 -4.48
C ARG A 22 -0.20 18.83 -3.16
N ALA A 23 -1.52 18.66 -3.24
CA ALA A 23 -2.34 18.37 -2.06
C ALA A 23 -2.08 16.94 -1.59
N ASN A 24 -2.09 16.71 -0.27
CA ASN A 24 -2.00 15.37 0.31
C ASN A 24 -3.10 14.47 -0.22
N GLN A 25 -2.77 13.20 -0.46
CA GLN A 25 -3.69 12.23 -1.07
C GLN A 25 -3.90 11.01 -0.18
N ILE A 26 -5.05 10.36 -0.36
CA ILE A 26 -5.29 9.00 0.14
C ILE A 26 -4.89 8.05 -0.98
N ILE A 27 -4.00 7.11 -0.67
CA ILE A 27 -3.51 6.08 -1.59
C ILE A 27 -4.09 4.75 -1.12
N PRO A 28 -5.08 4.18 -1.83
CA PRO A 28 -5.69 2.92 -1.43
C PRO A 28 -4.78 1.73 -1.74
N VAL A 29 -4.70 0.79 -0.81
CA VAL A 29 -4.07 -0.52 -0.99
C VAL A 29 -5.05 -1.58 -0.50
N VAL A 30 -5.50 -2.46 -1.39
CA VAL A 30 -6.35 -3.59 -1.01
C VAL A 30 -5.48 -4.67 -0.37
N VAL A 31 -5.91 -5.18 0.78
CA VAL A 31 -5.23 -6.24 1.53
C VAL A 31 -6.11 -7.48 1.55
N GLY A 32 -5.56 -8.62 1.13
CA GLY A 32 -6.25 -9.90 1.06
C GLY A 32 -6.79 -10.21 -0.33
N GLY A 33 -8.03 -10.69 -0.35
CA GLY A 33 -8.73 -11.10 -1.57
C GLY A 33 -8.40 -12.55 -1.95
N PRO A 34 -8.88 -13.05 -3.09
CA PRO A 34 -8.75 -14.47 -3.45
C PRO A 34 -7.32 -14.99 -3.61
N GLN A 35 -6.32 -14.11 -3.57
CA GLN A 35 -4.90 -14.42 -3.76
C GLN A 35 -4.04 -13.98 -2.56
N ASP A 36 -4.67 -13.50 -1.47
CA ASP A 36 -3.98 -13.02 -0.27
C ASP A 36 -2.84 -12.05 -0.60
N THR A 37 -3.15 -10.91 -1.23
CA THR A 37 -2.11 -9.96 -1.71
C THR A 37 -2.22 -8.59 -1.06
N PHE A 38 -1.20 -7.76 -1.28
CA PHE A 38 -1.34 -6.31 -1.25
C PHE A 38 -1.48 -5.81 -2.70
N ALA A 39 -2.54 -5.06 -3.00
CA ALA A 39 -2.82 -4.56 -4.34
C ALA A 39 -3.05 -3.03 -4.32
N PRO A 40 -2.12 -2.22 -4.86
CA PRO A 40 -0.87 -2.64 -5.47
C PRO A 40 0.20 -3.10 -4.46
N ASN A 41 1.00 -4.03 -4.96
CA ASN A 41 2.39 -4.36 -4.64
C ASN A 41 3.36 -3.37 -3.99
N SER A 42 3.20 -2.13 -4.41
CA SER A 42 4.19 -1.09 -4.30
C SER A 42 3.51 0.23 -4.57
N VAL A 43 3.84 1.23 -3.76
CA VAL A 43 3.31 2.58 -3.89
C VAL A 43 4.43 3.60 -3.70
N VAL A 44 4.29 4.76 -4.34
CA VAL A 44 5.13 5.92 -4.07
C VAL A 44 4.23 6.99 -3.45
N ALA A 45 4.64 7.51 -2.30
CA ALA A 45 3.89 8.45 -1.49
C ALA A 45 4.82 9.53 -0.92
N ALA A 46 4.36 10.77 -0.87
CA ALA A 46 5.09 11.84 -0.18
C ALA A 46 4.68 11.95 1.27
N VAL A 47 5.54 12.59 2.06
CA VAL A 47 5.19 13.02 3.41
C VAL A 47 3.88 13.80 3.39
N GLY A 48 2.94 13.41 4.25
CA GLY A 48 1.59 13.99 4.34
C GLY A 48 0.52 13.19 3.60
N ASP A 49 0.87 12.32 2.65
CA ASP A 49 -0.08 11.35 2.09
C ASP A 49 -0.51 10.34 3.17
N VAL A 50 -1.61 9.63 2.93
CA VAL A 50 -2.09 8.53 3.77
C VAL A 50 -2.18 7.27 2.92
N ILE A 51 -1.49 6.21 3.33
CA ILE A 51 -1.75 4.88 2.78
C ILE A 51 -2.96 4.32 3.51
N GLN A 52 -4.05 4.10 2.77
CA GLN A 52 -5.27 3.49 3.31
C GLN A 52 -5.30 2.03 2.89
N PHE A 53 -4.94 1.16 3.81
CA PHE A 53 -5.11 -0.27 3.65
C PHE A 53 -6.59 -0.61 3.79
N GLN A 54 -7.18 -1.26 2.78
CA GLN A 54 -8.58 -1.65 2.72
C GLN A 54 -8.64 -3.18 2.75
N PHE A 55 -9.17 -3.73 3.84
CA PHE A 55 -9.13 -5.16 4.11
C PHE A 55 -10.30 -5.85 3.42
N SER A 56 -9.97 -6.71 2.46
CA SER A 56 -10.90 -7.54 1.70
C SER A 56 -10.92 -8.97 2.25
N ASN A 57 -11.66 -9.87 1.60
CA ASN A 57 -12.00 -11.21 2.10
C ASN A 57 -10.81 -11.90 2.80
N GLY A 58 -11.05 -12.33 4.05
CA GLY A 58 -10.05 -12.99 4.89
C GLY A 58 -9.81 -12.24 6.19
N ASN A 59 -8.69 -12.54 6.84
CA ASN A 59 -8.22 -11.84 8.02
C ASN A 59 -6.75 -11.51 7.82
N HIS A 60 -6.42 -10.23 7.69
CA HIS A 60 -5.08 -9.79 7.31
C HIS A 60 -4.56 -8.69 8.23
N THR A 61 -3.27 -8.43 8.10
CA THR A 61 -2.58 -7.32 8.75
C THR A 61 -1.81 -6.51 7.71
N ALA A 62 -1.50 -5.26 8.06
CA ALA A 62 -0.41 -4.50 7.48
C ALA A 62 0.61 -4.27 8.61
N THR A 63 1.66 -5.08 8.62
CA THR A 63 2.70 -5.08 9.66
C THR A 63 4.05 -4.75 9.03
N GLN A 64 4.80 -3.84 9.62
CA GLN A 64 6.11 -3.44 9.11
C GLN A 64 7.21 -4.36 9.64
N SER A 65 8.10 -4.79 8.75
CA SER A 65 9.39 -5.41 9.08
C SER A 65 10.55 -4.53 8.60
N THR A 66 11.77 -5.02 8.79
CA THR A 66 12.93 -4.56 8.04
C THR A 66 13.05 -5.30 6.71
N ALA A 67 13.89 -4.79 5.80
CA ALA A 67 14.13 -5.41 4.50
C ALA A 67 14.72 -6.83 4.60
N ASP A 68 15.51 -7.07 5.64
CA ASP A 68 16.29 -8.28 5.89
C ASP A 68 15.64 -9.25 6.89
N ALA A 69 14.60 -8.82 7.62
CA ALA A 69 13.84 -9.64 8.55
C ALA A 69 12.36 -9.72 8.16
N ALA A 70 12.09 -10.11 6.91
CA ALA A 70 10.72 -10.32 6.41
C ALA A 70 9.90 -11.21 7.36
N CYS A 71 8.59 -11.00 7.39
CA CYS A 71 7.64 -11.75 8.22
C CYS A 71 7.86 -11.64 9.74
N THR A 72 8.71 -10.73 10.20
CA THR A 72 8.96 -10.44 11.62
C THR A 72 8.73 -8.96 11.90
N PRO A 73 8.00 -8.57 12.96
CA PRO A 73 7.67 -7.18 13.18
C PRO A 73 8.94 -6.39 13.56
N MET A 74 9.07 -5.20 12.99
CA MET A 74 10.10 -4.25 13.37
C MET A 74 9.72 -3.53 14.67
N ASP A 75 10.66 -3.42 15.61
CA ASP A 75 10.47 -2.61 16.82
C ASP A 75 10.19 -1.15 16.46
N GLY A 76 9.09 -0.62 17.00
CA GLY A 76 8.62 0.74 16.70
C GLY A 76 8.06 0.91 15.28
N GLY A 77 7.89 -0.18 14.52
CA GLY A 77 7.27 -0.18 13.21
C GLY A 77 5.75 0.00 13.25
N VAL A 78 5.16 0.03 12.06
CA VAL A 78 3.71 0.07 11.86
C VAL A 78 3.07 -1.30 12.07
N ASN A 79 1.89 -1.35 12.70
CA ASN A 79 1.07 -2.55 12.77
C ASN A 79 -0.42 -2.18 12.80
N SER A 80 -1.20 -2.70 11.86
CA SER A 80 -2.65 -2.54 11.87
C SER A 80 -3.38 -3.42 12.88
N GLY A 81 -2.73 -4.51 13.33
CA GLY A 81 -3.42 -5.66 13.89
C GLY A 81 -4.26 -6.41 12.83
N HIS A 82 -4.93 -7.46 13.26
CA HIS A 82 -5.81 -8.27 12.43
C HIS A 82 -7.13 -7.54 12.15
N ILE A 83 -7.43 -7.32 10.87
CA ILE A 83 -8.68 -6.69 10.42
C ILE A 83 -9.38 -7.66 9.46
N PRO A 84 -10.47 -8.32 9.90
CA PRO A 84 -11.19 -9.28 9.09
C PRO A 84 -12.22 -8.62 8.18
N PHE A 85 -12.45 -9.23 7.02
CA PHE A 85 -13.59 -8.95 6.15
C PHE A 85 -14.21 -10.27 5.69
N GLN A 86 -15.54 -10.31 5.64
CA GLN A 86 -16.32 -11.47 5.24
C GLN A 86 -17.33 -11.06 4.18
N ASP A 87 -17.62 -11.95 3.24
CA ASP A 87 -18.62 -11.72 2.20
C ASP A 87 -19.99 -11.32 2.79
N GLY A 88 -20.63 -10.35 2.15
CA GLY A 88 -21.91 -9.79 2.60
C GLY A 88 -21.81 -8.59 3.55
N GLN A 89 -20.62 -8.20 3.99
CA GLN A 89 -20.43 -6.95 4.73
C GLN A 89 -20.59 -5.73 3.82
N THR A 90 -21.23 -4.67 4.35
CA THR A 90 -21.38 -3.37 3.67
C THR A 90 -20.32 -2.34 4.06
N ASP A 91 -19.59 -2.60 5.13
CA ASP A 91 -18.46 -1.78 5.57
C ASP A 91 -17.15 -2.55 5.36
N VAL A 92 -16.14 -1.84 4.89
CA VAL A 92 -14.77 -2.35 4.72
C VAL A 92 -13.90 -1.79 5.83
N GLY A 93 -13.25 -2.67 6.59
CA GLY A 93 -12.26 -2.28 7.58
C GLY A 93 -11.05 -1.62 6.91
N THR A 94 -10.54 -0.54 7.49
CA THR A 94 -9.36 0.15 6.99
C THR A 94 -8.30 0.37 8.04
N PHE A 95 -7.05 0.50 7.62
CA PHE A 95 -5.97 1.05 8.42
C PHE A 95 -5.35 2.23 7.69
N ASN A 96 -5.41 3.40 8.31
CA ASN A 96 -4.97 4.66 7.73
C ASN A 96 -3.60 5.01 8.30
N MET A 97 -2.55 4.83 7.49
CA MET A 97 -1.16 5.06 7.86
C MET A 97 -0.68 6.40 7.29
N PRO A 98 -0.45 7.43 8.11
CA PRO A 98 0.14 8.68 7.64
C PRO A 98 1.60 8.46 7.22
N VAL A 99 1.96 8.98 6.05
CA VAL A 99 3.34 8.94 5.56
C VAL A 99 4.12 10.08 6.19
N THR A 100 5.09 9.74 7.05
CA THR A 100 5.91 10.71 7.81
C THR A 100 7.36 10.80 7.31
N SER A 101 7.80 9.83 6.50
CA SER A 101 9.09 9.79 5.79
C SER A 101 8.90 9.23 4.38
N THR A 102 9.84 9.51 3.48
CA THR A 102 9.93 8.89 2.16
C THR A 102 10.88 7.70 2.11
N ASP A 103 11.41 7.27 3.26
CA ASP A 103 12.26 6.06 3.34
C ASP A 103 11.46 4.80 2.94
N PRO A 104 12.10 3.79 2.32
CA PRO A 104 11.41 2.54 1.99
C PRO A 104 10.85 1.85 3.24
N MET A 105 9.59 1.42 3.17
CA MET A 105 8.96 0.63 4.23
C MET A 105 8.53 -0.72 3.69
N PHE A 106 8.82 -1.79 4.44
CA PHE A 106 8.57 -3.17 4.06
C PHE A 106 7.41 -3.70 4.88
N ILE A 107 6.29 -4.01 4.22
CA ILE A 107 5.04 -4.39 4.89
C ILE A 107 4.70 -5.83 4.53
N TYR A 108 4.29 -6.63 5.52
CA TYR A 108 3.83 -7.99 5.35
C TYR A 108 2.49 -8.21 6.06
N CYS A 109 1.80 -9.28 5.68
CA CYS A 109 0.68 -9.80 6.45
C CYS A 109 1.15 -10.89 7.42
N ALA A 110 0.84 -10.74 8.69
CA ALA A 110 1.25 -11.66 9.74
C ALA A 110 0.36 -12.90 9.90
N THR A 111 -0.75 -12.98 9.15
CA THR A 111 -1.68 -14.11 9.23
C THR A 111 -1.07 -15.37 8.64
N GLY A 112 -0.87 -16.39 9.48
CA GLY A 112 -0.52 -17.74 9.04
C GLY A 112 0.64 -17.75 8.02
N PRO A 113 0.48 -18.45 6.87
CA PRO A 113 1.51 -18.54 5.85
C PRO A 113 1.51 -17.37 4.85
N HIS A 114 0.63 -16.37 4.97
CA HIS A 114 0.41 -15.41 3.89
C HIS A 114 1.69 -14.64 3.52
N CYS A 115 2.51 -14.26 4.50
CA CYS A 115 3.80 -13.62 4.22
C CYS A 115 4.72 -14.52 3.37
N GLN A 116 4.79 -15.80 3.72
CA GLN A 116 5.59 -16.81 3.00
C GLN A 116 5.03 -17.07 1.60
N GLU A 117 3.71 -16.91 1.42
CA GLU A 117 3.05 -17.02 0.12
C GLU A 117 3.20 -15.75 -0.74
N GLY A 118 3.81 -14.70 -0.20
CA GLY A 118 4.13 -13.47 -0.91
C GLY A 118 3.17 -12.31 -0.65
N GLN A 119 2.35 -12.38 0.41
CA GLN A 119 1.56 -11.25 0.89
C GLN A 119 2.47 -10.21 1.54
N VAL A 120 3.18 -9.48 0.69
CA VAL A 120 4.10 -8.42 1.05
C VAL A 120 4.01 -7.24 0.07
N MET A 121 4.37 -6.04 0.54
CA MET A 121 4.53 -4.86 -0.30
C MET A 121 5.69 -3.98 0.17
N VAL A 122 6.12 -3.07 -0.71
CA VAL A 122 7.09 -2.04 -0.37
C VAL A 122 6.51 -0.66 -0.65
N ILE A 123 6.47 0.20 0.36
CA ILE A 123 6.14 1.63 0.22
C ILE A 123 7.42 2.39 -0.05
N ASN A 124 7.39 3.31 -1.01
CA ASN A 124 8.55 4.11 -1.43
C ASN A 124 9.81 3.28 -1.75
N PRO A 125 9.73 2.22 -2.58
CA PRO A 125 10.93 1.49 -2.95
C PRO A 125 11.89 2.41 -3.71
N ALA A 126 13.19 2.27 -3.42
CA ALA A 126 14.27 2.97 -4.13
C ALA A 126 14.37 2.53 -5.60
N ASN A 127 13.93 1.31 -5.91
CA ASN A 127 13.81 0.77 -7.27
C ASN A 127 12.89 -0.47 -7.27
N ALA A 128 12.46 -0.90 -8.46
CA ALA A 128 11.57 -2.06 -8.62
C ALA A 128 12.17 -3.38 -8.09
N GLN A 129 13.50 -3.50 -8.04
CA GLN A 129 14.16 -4.73 -7.57
C GLN A 129 13.91 -4.99 -6.09
N GLN A 130 13.74 -3.94 -5.26
CA GLN A 130 13.44 -4.11 -3.83
C GLN A 130 12.13 -4.86 -3.57
N VAL A 131 11.12 -4.68 -4.42
CA VAL A 131 9.84 -5.40 -4.29
C VAL A 131 10.06 -6.90 -4.56
N VAL A 132 10.81 -7.22 -5.62
CA VAL A 132 11.15 -8.61 -5.99
C VAL A 132 12.00 -9.27 -4.90
N ASP A 133 12.98 -8.56 -4.37
CA ASP A 133 13.87 -9.09 -3.34
C ASP A 133 13.12 -9.32 -2.02
N TYR A 134 12.19 -8.44 -1.66
CA TYR A 134 11.40 -8.60 -0.45
C TYR A 134 10.39 -9.77 -0.54
N VAL A 135 9.79 -10.00 -1.72
CA VAL A 135 8.99 -11.22 -1.97
C VAL A 135 9.83 -12.49 -1.80
N LYS A 136 11.06 -12.51 -2.34
CA LYS A 136 11.97 -13.65 -2.15
C LYS A 136 12.36 -13.84 -0.69
N ALA A 137 12.63 -12.75 0.03
CA ALA A 137 12.96 -12.79 1.43
C ALA A 137 11.80 -13.36 2.26
N SER A 138 10.56 -12.97 1.97
CA SER A 138 9.38 -13.47 2.69
C SER A 138 9.16 -14.97 2.49
N GLN A 139 9.31 -15.45 1.25
CA GLN A 139 9.22 -16.87 0.87
C GLN A 139 10.31 -17.75 1.53
N ALA A 140 11.44 -17.15 1.93
CA ALA A 140 12.51 -17.86 2.60
C ALA A 140 12.33 -17.97 4.12
N THR A 141 11.30 -17.34 4.69
CA THR A 141 11.01 -17.41 6.13
C THR A 141 10.21 -18.67 6.49
N ASN A 142 10.28 -19.09 7.75
CA ASN A 142 9.57 -20.29 8.22
C ASN A 142 8.15 -20.01 8.72
N ALA A 143 7.92 -18.81 9.26
CA ALA A 143 6.64 -18.43 9.87
C ALA A 143 6.53 -16.91 9.98
N SER A 144 5.29 -16.44 10.02
CA SER A 144 4.97 -15.04 10.32
C SER A 144 4.87 -14.83 11.83
N VAL A 145 5.41 -13.70 12.30
CA VAL A 145 5.27 -13.26 13.69
C VAL A 145 4.31 -12.08 13.73
N ASP A 146 3.34 -12.12 14.64
CA ASP A 146 2.41 -11.01 14.85
C ASP A 146 3.09 -9.81 15.52
N GLY A 147 2.76 -8.62 15.04
CA GLY A 147 3.07 -7.38 15.75
C GLY A 147 2.19 -7.20 17.00
N THR A 148 2.63 -6.38 17.94
CA THR A 148 1.88 -6.12 19.18
C THR A 148 1.09 -4.81 19.09
N GLY A 149 -0.22 -4.87 19.36
CA GLY A 149 -1.10 -3.70 19.36
C GLY A 149 -1.24 -3.01 18.00
N VAL A 150 -2.10 -1.99 17.95
CA VAL A 150 -2.21 -1.12 16.77
C VAL A 150 -1.26 0.07 16.93
N VAL A 151 -0.38 0.31 15.95
CA VAL A 151 0.62 1.38 16.01
C VAL A 151 0.93 1.93 14.61
N GLY A 152 1.28 3.22 14.53
CA GLY A 152 1.70 3.86 13.27
C GLY A 152 0.56 4.27 12.34
N GLY A 153 -0.69 4.19 12.80
CA GLY A 153 -1.88 4.58 12.06
C GLY A 153 -3.15 4.36 12.86
N THR A 154 -4.30 4.54 12.21
CA THR A 154 -5.63 4.40 12.86
C THR A 154 -6.51 3.42 12.09
N VAL A 155 -7.10 2.47 12.82
CA VAL A 155 -8.15 1.60 12.28
C VAL A 155 -9.43 2.40 12.05
N GLY A 156 -10.10 2.16 10.93
CA GLY A 156 -11.34 2.81 10.56
C GLY A 156 -12.23 1.89 9.71
N LYS A 157 -13.25 2.49 9.10
CA LYS A 157 -14.14 1.84 8.15
C LYS A 157 -14.48 2.78 7.02
N ILE A 158 -14.74 2.22 5.84
CA ILE A 158 -15.34 2.91 4.70
C ILE A 158 -16.53 2.08 4.20
N SER A 159 -17.46 2.71 3.49
CA SER A 159 -18.54 1.97 2.83
C SER A 159 -17.97 1.17 1.66
N LEU A 160 -18.49 -0.04 1.44
CA LEU A 160 -18.02 -0.96 0.41
C LEU A 160 -18.10 -0.36 -1.01
N ASP A 161 -19.08 0.49 -1.29
CA ASP A 161 -19.23 1.19 -2.57
C ASP A 161 -18.10 2.20 -2.86
N THR A 162 -17.33 2.58 -1.83
CA THR A 162 -16.15 3.46 -1.95
C THR A 162 -14.82 2.70 -1.92
N ALA A 163 -14.86 1.38 -1.70
CA ALA A 163 -13.66 0.56 -1.65
C ALA A 163 -13.05 0.34 -3.05
N ALA A 164 -11.74 0.13 -3.10
CA ALA A 164 -10.97 -0.08 -4.33
C ALA A 164 -11.01 -1.54 -4.83
N PHE A 165 -11.97 -2.34 -4.37
CA PHE A 165 -12.19 -3.72 -4.83
C PHE A 165 -13.68 -4.03 -4.96
N VAL A 166 -13.99 -5.01 -5.81
CA VAL A 166 -15.32 -5.60 -5.90
C VAL A 166 -15.30 -6.89 -5.08
N PRO A 167 -16.10 -7.01 -4.01
CA PRO A 167 -16.15 -8.25 -3.24
C PRO A 167 -16.74 -9.37 -4.09
N ALA A 168 -16.38 -10.61 -3.74
CA ALA A 168 -17.07 -11.76 -4.30
C ALA A 168 -18.55 -11.65 -3.94
N LEU A 169 -19.43 -11.86 -4.93
CA LEU A 169 -20.84 -11.98 -4.63
C LEU A 169 -21.01 -13.16 -3.68
N ALA A 170 -21.59 -12.93 -2.50
CA ALA A 170 -22.02 -14.00 -1.61
C ALA A 170 -22.76 -15.01 -2.47
N GLN A 171 -22.20 -16.22 -2.56
CA GLN A 171 -22.56 -17.24 -3.54
C GLN A 171 -24.09 -17.33 -3.61
N GLN A 172 -24.69 -16.84 -4.69
CA GLN A 172 -26.09 -17.15 -4.98
C GLN A 172 -26.13 -18.68 -4.99
N ALA A 173 -26.84 -19.25 -4.02
CA ALA A 173 -27.03 -20.68 -3.93
C ALA A 173 -27.35 -21.19 -5.33
N ALA A 174 -26.50 -22.06 -5.87
CA ALA A 174 -26.75 -22.66 -7.17
C ALA A 174 -28.19 -23.20 -7.15
N PRO A 175 -29.02 -22.91 -8.17
CA PRO A 175 -30.38 -23.44 -8.20
C PRO A 175 -30.29 -24.97 -8.05
N PRO A 176 -31.18 -25.58 -7.24
CA PRO A 176 -31.14 -27.02 -7.03
C PRO A 176 -31.19 -27.74 -8.38
N PRO A 177 -30.51 -28.89 -8.53
CA PRO A 177 -30.55 -29.66 -9.76
C PRO A 177 -32.01 -29.99 -10.12
N PRO A 178 -32.37 -29.97 -11.42
CA PRO A 178 -33.71 -30.33 -11.84
C PRO A 178 -34.05 -31.76 -11.40
N ALA A 179 -35.30 -31.94 -10.95
CA ALA A 179 -35.86 -33.20 -10.46
C ALA A 179 -36.00 -34.27 -11.54
#